data_AF-A0A415M7G8-F1
#
_entry.id   AF-A0A415M7G8-F1
#
_cell.length_a   1.000
_cell.length_b   1.000
_cell.length_c   1.000
_cell.angle_alpha   90.00
_cell.angle_beta   90.00
_cell.angle_gamma   90.00
#
_symmetry.space_group_name_H-M   'P 1'
#
loop_
_entity.id
_entity.type
_entity.pdbx_description
1 polymer ?
#
loop_
_entity_poly.entity_id
_entity_poly.type
_entity_poly.pdbx_seq_one_letter_code
_entity_poly.pdbx_strand_id
1 'polypeptide(L)'
;MKKQKIKLSETQRKALQFLMIAAFVSIFIFVPQLTVFAEEGATDGAAIVTGAFNNLTAIITAIVSSIGSIILLWALFEIGVSMQSQEGTMQAMGFKRVGGGLVMTLAPQLVSAIIG
;
A
#
# COMPACT_ATOMS: atom_id res chain seq x y z
N MET A 1 55.51 26.40 -13.84
CA MET A 1 55.16 25.79 -12.54
C MET A 1 55.62 24.34 -12.51
N LYS A 2 56.68 24.03 -11.75
CA LYS A 2 57.25 22.67 -11.67
C LYS A 2 56.32 21.81 -10.81
N LYS A 3 55.73 20.75 -11.37
CA LYS A 3 54.94 19.76 -10.62
C LYS A 3 55.87 19.04 -9.64
N GLN A 4 55.78 19.37 -8.36
CA GLN A 4 56.54 18.73 -7.29
C GLN A 4 55.93 17.33 -7.08
N LYS A 5 56.58 16.30 -7.63
CA LYS A 5 56.19 14.90 -7.38
C LYS A 5 56.46 14.61 -5.91
N ILE A 6 55.41 14.51 -5.10
CA ILE A 6 55.53 14.10 -3.69
C ILE A 6 56.09 12.68 -3.70
N LYS A 7 57.36 12.50 -3.30
CA LYS A 7 57.96 11.18 -3.12
C LYS A 7 57.46 10.62 -1.79
N LEU A 8 56.26 10.04 -1.77
CA LEU A 8 55.77 9.31 -0.60
C LEU A 8 56.66 8.08 -0.36
N SER A 9 57.14 7.89 0.87
CA SER A 9 57.85 6.67 1.27
C SER A 9 56.91 5.47 1.22
N GLU A 10 57.45 4.25 1.09
CA GLU A 10 56.68 3.00 1.05
C GLU A 10 55.68 2.90 2.21
N THR A 11 56.06 3.37 3.40
CA THR A 11 55.20 3.42 4.58
C THR A 11 54.05 4.41 4.44
N GLN A 12 54.29 5.60 3.86
CA GLN A 12 53.23 6.58 3.60
C GLN A 12 52.27 6.14 2.50
N ARG A 13 52.76 5.41 1.49
CA ARG A 13 51.90 4.82 0.44
C ARG A 13 50.99 3.74 1.01
N LYS A 14 51.50 2.88 1.88
CA LYS A 14 50.71 1.86 2.59
C LYS A 14 49.69 2.47 3.55
N ALA A 15 50.06 3.53 4.29
CA ALA A 15 49.15 4.26 5.16
C ALA A 15 48.03 4.96 4.36
N LEU A 16 48.36 5.55 3.20
CA LEU A 16 47.38 6.16 2.31
C LEU A 16 46.44 5.11 1.69
N GLN A 17 46.98 3.96 1.28
CA GLN A 17 46.17 2.83 0.81
C GLN A 17 45.23 2.31 1.91
N PHE A 18 45.71 2.18 3.14
CA PHE A 18 44.88 1.77 4.27
C PHE A 18 43.78 2.79 4.56
N LEU A 19 44.08 4.09 4.51
CA LEU A 19 43.08 5.15 4.69
C LEU A 19 42.03 5.13 3.56
N MET A 20 42.44 4.91 2.31
CA MET A 20 41.52 4.77 1.17
C MET A 20 40.62 3.54 1.30
N ILE A 21 41.16 2.40 1.77
CA ILE A 21 40.37 1.19 2.03
C ILE A 21 39.41 1.42 3.20
N ALA A 22 39.86 2.03 4.30
CA ALA A 22 39.02 2.36 5.44
C ALA A 22 37.86 3.30 5.05
N ALA A 23 38.13 4.30 4.20
CA ALA A 23 37.10 5.17 3.65
C ALA A 23 36.11 4.41 2.74
N PHE A 24 36.61 3.47 1.93
CA PHE A 24 35.75 2.65 1.07
C PHE A 24 34.84 1.71 1.88
N VAL A 25 35.39 1.10 2.94
CA VAL A 25 34.65 0.24 3.87
C VAL A 25 33.63 1.05 4.66
N SER A 26 33.99 2.25 5.12
CA SER A 26 33.02 3.13 5.80
C SER A 26 31.89 3.54 4.86
N ILE A 27 32.18 3.85 3.59
CA ILE A 27 31.14 4.16 2.61
C ILE A 27 30.22 2.95 2.41
N PHE A 28 30.77 1.74 2.25
CA PHE A 28 29.97 0.53 2.05
C PHE A 28 29.07 0.16 3.23
N ILE A 29 29.50 0.45 4.47
CA ILE A 29 28.73 0.14 5.69
C ILE A 29 27.70 1.23 6.00
N PHE A 30 28.06 2.51 5.83
CA PHE A 30 27.21 3.63 6.27
C PHE A 30 26.29 4.18 5.17
N VAL A 31 26.63 4.08 3.88
CA VAL A 31 25.77 4.60 2.78
C VAL A 31 24.43 3.87 2.64
N PRO A 32 24.33 2.52 2.77
CA PRO A 32 23.04 1.83 2.75
C PRO A 32 22.11 2.24 3.90
N GLN A 33 22.68 2.70 5.01
CA GLN A 33 21.91 3.21 6.14
C GLN A 33 21.28 4.56 5.79
N LEU A 34 21.98 5.42 5.04
CA LEU A 34 21.44 6.71 4.57
C LEU A 34 20.28 6.55 3.59
N THR A 35 20.25 5.49 2.77
CA THR A 35 19.09 5.21 1.90
C THR A 35 17.84 4.79 2.65
N VAL A 36 17.98 4.20 3.85
CA VAL A 36 16.87 3.90 4.76
C VAL A 36 16.33 5.18 5.41
N PHE A 37 17.18 6.17 5.67
CA PHE A 37 16.76 7.45 6.26
C PHE A 37 16.27 8.49 5.23
N ALA A 38 16.44 8.23 3.93
CA ALA A 38 16.07 9.16 2.86
C ALA A 38 14.69 8.87 2.23
N GLU A 39 14.01 7.80 2.63
CA GLU A 39 12.61 7.60 2.28
C GLU A 39 11.74 8.52 3.13
N GLU A 40 11.06 9.45 2.46
CA GLU A 40 10.40 10.66 3.00
C GLU A 40 9.19 10.39 3.94
N GLY A 41 9.09 9.21 4.56
CA GLY A 41 7.95 8.85 5.41
C GLY A 41 8.10 7.69 6.40
N ALA A 42 9.28 7.05 6.54
CA ALA A 42 9.39 5.87 7.40
C ALA A 42 10.65 5.89 8.30
N THR A 43 10.69 6.84 9.23
CA THR A 43 11.71 6.90 10.28
C THR A 43 11.52 5.82 11.36
N ASP A 44 10.44 5.05 11.31
CA ASP A 44 10.06 4.05 12.33
C ASP A 44 9.62 2.73 11.67
N GLY A 45 10.17 1.60 12.09
CA GLY A 45 9.80 0.28 11.56
C GLY A 45 8.31 -0.02 11.71
N ALA A 46 7.64 0.61 12.67
CA ALA A 46 6.20 0.58 12.84
C ALA A 46 5.45 1.20 11.64
N ALA A 47 5.94 2.30 11.06
CA ALA A 47 5.27 2.98 9.95
C ALA A 47 5.26 2.12 8.67
N ILE A 48 6.34 1.38 8.40
CA ILE A 48 6.42 0.45 7.26
C ILE A 48 5.38 -0.67 7.42
N VAL A 49 5.30 -1.25 8.61
CA VAL A 49 4.35 -2.33 8.92
C VAL A 49 2.92 -1.82 8.82
N THR A 50 2.59 -0.68 9.43
CA THR A 50 1.27 -0.06 9.34
C THR A 50 0.87 0.28 7.90
N GLY A 51 1.81 0.81 7.10
CA GLY A 51 1.57 1.09 5.68
C GLY A 51 1.21 -0.16 4.87
N ALA A 52 1.91 -1.28 5.10
CA ALA A 52 1.59 -2.55 4.45
C ALA A 52 0.19 -3.08 4.82
N PHE A 53 -0.19 -2.99 6.10
CA PHE A 53 -1.54 -3.38 6.56
C PHE A 53 -2.64 -2.47 6.03
N ASN A 54 -2.38 -1.17 5.88
CA ASN A 54 -3.34 -0.23 5.29
C ASN A 54 -3.61 -0.56 3.83
N ASN A 55 -2.56 -0.88 3.05
CA ASN A 55 -2.71 -1.29 1.65
C ASN A 55 -3.50 -2.61 1.54
N LEU A 56 -3.21 -3.59 2.40
CA LEU A 56 -3.96 -4.85 2.44
C LEU A 56 -5.45 -4.60 2.75
N THR A 57 -5.74 -3.78 3.77
CA THR A 57 -7.11 -3.42 4.13
C THR A 57 -7.83 -2.72 2.99
N ALA A 58 -7.15 -1.82 2.26
CA ALA A 58 -7.71 -1.15 1.09
C ALA A 58 -8.08 -2.14 -0.03
N ILE A 59 -7.23 -3.14 -0.28
CA ILE A 59 -7.51 -4.21 -1.26
C ILE A 59 -8.73 -5.03 -0.84
N ILE A 60 -8.81 -5.43 0.44
CA ILE A 60 -9.96 -6.19 0.97
C ILE A 60 -11.25 -5.38 0.84
N THR A 61 -11.22 -4.10 1.23
CA THR A 61 -12.35 -3.17 1.10
C THR A 61 -12.82 -3.07 -0.35
N ALA A 62 -11.89 -2.95 -1.31
CA ALA A 62 -12.22 -2.90 -2.73
C ALA A 62 -12.87 -4.20 -3.22
N ILE A 63 -12.37 -5.36 -2.78
CA ILE A 63 -12.95 -6.67 -3.13
C ILE A 63 -14.36 -6.81 -2.57
N VAL A 64 -14.58 -6.51 -1.29
CA VAL A 64 -15.90 -6.65 -0.66
C VAL A 64 -16.92 -5.72 -1.32
N SER A 65 -16.54 -4.47 -1.61
CA SER A 65 -17.41 -3.53 -2.32
C SER A 65 -17.71 -3.99 -3.76
N SER A 66 -16.73 -4.59 -4.44
CA SER A 66 -16.92 -5.16 -5.79
C SER A 66 -17.85 -6.39 -5.80
N ILE A 67 -17.80 -7.23 -4.76
CA ILE A 67 -18.75 -8.33 -4.62
C ILE A 67 -20.16 -7.78 -4.36
N GLY A 68 -20.28 -6.77 -3.50
CA GLY A 68 -21.55 -6.08 -3.26
C GLY A 68 -22.16 -5.50 -4.54
N SER A 69 -21.34 -4.87 -5.39
CA SER A 69 -21.82 -4.28 -6.65
C SER A 69 -22.29 -5.34 -7.66
N ILE A 70 -21.65 -6.51 -7.73
CA ILE A 70 -22.12 -7.64 -8.54
C ILE A 70 -23.49 -8.13 -8.06
N ILE A 71 -23.67 -8.27 -6.74
CA ILE A 71 -24.96 -8.71 -6.18
C ILE A 71 -26.04 -7.65 -6.39
N LEU A 72 -25.70 -6.36 -6.27
CA LEU A 72 -26.61 -5.26 -6.56
C LEU A 72 -27.04 -5.27 -8.04
N LEU A 73 -26.11 -5.49 -8.96
CA LEU A 73 -26.41 -5.62 -10.39
C LEU A 73 -27.37 -6.79 -10.64
N TRP A 74 -27.16 -7.92 -9.97
CA TRP A 74 -28.09 -9.05 -10.04
C TRP A 74 -29.47 -8.70 -9.46
N ALA A 75 -29.52 -8.02 -8.32
CA ALA A 75 -30.78 -7.62 -7.68
C ALA A 75 -31.61 -6.67 -8.57
N LEU A 76 -30.98 -5.84 -9.40
CA LEU A 76 -31.69 -5.02 -10.38
C LEU A 76 -32.40 -5.86 -11.44
N PHE A 77 -31.80 -6.97 -11.90
CA PHE A 77 -32.49 -7.91 -12.78
C PHE A 77 -33.70 -8.54 -12.11
N GLU A 78 -33.63 -8.82 -10.81
CA GLU A 78 -34.75 -9.37 -10.05
C GLU A 78 -35.89 -8.37 -9.83
N ILE A 79 -35.61 -7.07 -9.72
CA ILE A 79 -36.65 -6.04 -9.82
C ILE A 79 -37.31 -6.07 -11.21
N GLY A 80 -36.52 -6.19 -12.28
CA GLY A 80 -37.07 -6.25 -13.64
C GLY A 80 -38.00 -7.44 -13.86
N VAL A 81 -37.67 -8.60 -13.29
CA VAL A 81 -38.55 -9.79 -13.31
C VAL A 81 -39.77 -9.56 -12.42
N SER A 82 -39.59 -8.98 -11.23
CA SER A 82 -40.70 -8.78 -10.30
C SER A 82 -41.73 -7.77 -10.81
N MET A 83 -41.32 -6.74 -11.57
CA MET A 83 -42.23 -5.78 -12.20
C MET A 83 -43.14 -6.40 -13.26
N GLN A 84 -42.77 -7.56 -13.81
CA GLN A 84 -43.61 -8.32 -14.74
C GLN A 84 -44.61 -9.23 -14.02
N SER A 85 -44.45 -9.41 -12.71
CA SER A 85 -45.36 -10.22 -11.91
C SER A 85 -46.61 -9.42 -11.50
N GLN A 86 -47.76 -10.10 -11.48
CA GLN A 86 -49.03 -9.54 -10.99
C GLN A 86 -49.16 -9.64 -9.47
N GLU A 87 -48.19 -10.26 -8.80
CA GLU A 87 -48.16 -10.45 -7.36
C GLU A 87 -47.31 -9.36 -6.68
N GLY A 88 -47.97 -8.49 -5.91
CA GLY A 88 -47.29 -7.41 -5.18
C GLY A 88 -46.20 -7.91 -4.22
N THR A 89 -46.33 -9.13 -3.68
CA THR A 89 -45.30 -9.75 -2.83
C THR A 89 -44.00 -9.98 -3.58
N MET A 90 -44.05 -10.39 -4.86
CA MET A 90 -42.85 -10.63 -5.66
C MET A 90 -42.16 -9.30 -6.00
N GLN A 91 -42.94 -8.24 -6.27
CA GLN A 91 -42.42 -6.87 -6.44
C GLN A 91 -41.68 -6.36 -5.22
N ALA A 92 -42.27 -6.52 -4.02
CA ALA A 92 -41.65 -6.13 -2.77
C ALA A 92 -40.35 -6.91 -2.47
N MET A 93 -40.32 -8.21 -2.79
CA MET A 93 -39.13 -9.04 -2.60
C MET A 93 -37.97 -8.66 -3.53
N GLY A 94 -38.26 -8.27 -4.78
CA GLY A 94 -37.25 -7.71 -5.68
C GLY A 94 -36.61 -6.44 -5.11
N PHE A 95 -37.43 -5.51 -4.60
CA PHE A 95 -36.94 -4.29 -3.96
C PHE A 95 -36.10 -4.56 -2.70
N LYS A 96 -36.51 -5.52 -1.87
CA LYS A 96 -35.75 -5.92 -0.68
C LYS A 96 -34.34 -6.43 -1.05
N ARG A 97 -34.20 -7.17 -2.15
CA ARG A 97 -32.89 -7.67 -2.60
C ARG A 97 -31.99 -6.56 -3.12
N VAL A 98 -32.54 -5.52 -3.73
CA VAL A 98 -31.76 -4.32 -4.09
C VAL A 98 -31.30 -3.56 -2.85
N GLY A 99 -32.17 -3.40 -1.85
CA GLY A 99 -31.76 -2.82 -0.55
C GLY A 99 -30.60 -3.59 0.08
N GLY A 100 -30.66 -4.93 0.07
CA GLY A 100 -29.56 -5.78 0.53
C GLY A 100 -28.27 -5.61 -0.27
N GLY A 101 -28.36 -5.58 -1.60
CA GLY A 101 -27.22 -5.34 -2.50
C GLY A 101 -26.54 -3.98 -2.26
N LEU A 102 -27.33 -2.94 -2.01
CA LEU A 102 -26.82 -1.60 -1.72
C LEU A 102 -26.04 -1.59 -0.40
N VAL A 103 -26.60 -2.18 0.65
CA VAL A 103 -25.93 -2.32 1.95
C VAL A 103 -24.64 -3.12 1.83
N MET A 104 -24.62 -4.20 1.06
CA MET A 104 -23.40 -5.00 0.83
C MET A 104 -22.32 -4.22 0.07
N THR A 105 -22.72 -3.38 -0.90
CA THR A 105 -21.77 -2.54 -1.66
C THR A 105 -21.12 -1.49 -0.78
N LEU A 106 -21.89 -0.94 0.17
CA LEU A 106 -21.48 0.13 1.08
C LEU A 106 -20.90 -0.39 2.40
N ALA A 107 -20.96 -1.70 2.67
CA ALA A 107 -20.57 -2.28 3.95
C ALA A 107 -19.13 -1.90 4.37
N PRO A 108 -18.11 -1.97 3.50
CA PRO A 108 -16.76 -1.56 3.88
C PRO A 108 -16.66 -0.07 4.27
N GLN A 109 -17.38 0.80 3.56
CA GLN A 109 -17.40 2.24 3.81
C GLN A 109 -18.13 2.55 5.12
N LEU A 110 -19.21 1.82 5.43
CA LEU A 110 -19.92 1.95 6.69
C LEU A 110 -19.04 1.51 7.88
N VAL A 111 -18.29 0.42 7.73
CA VAL A 111 -17.36 -0.05 8.76
C VAL A 111 -16.27 0.98 9.03
N SER A 112 -15.64 1.53 7.99
CA SER A 112 -14.66 2.62 8.15
C SER A 112 -15.28 3.87 8.80
N ALA A 113 -16.50 4.26 8.40
CA ALA A 113 -17.17 5.43 8.96
C ALA A 113 -17.56 5.26 10.45
N ILE A 114 -17.84 4.03 10.89
CA ILE A 114 -18.21 3.74 12.29
C ILE A 114 -16.98 3.62 13.18
N ILE A 115 -15.91 2.99 12.69
CA ILE A 115 -14.73 2.66 13.50
C ILE A 115 -13.71 3.81 13.53
N GLY A 116 -13.66 4.64 12.48
CA GLY A 116 -12.69 5.74 12.34
C GLY A 116 -11.43 5.29 11.62
#